data_AF-A0A0R3NGL3-F1
#
_entry.id   AF-A0A0R3NGL3-F1
#
_cell.length_a   1.000
_cell.length_b   1.000
_cell.length_c   1.000
_cell.angle_alpha   90.00
_cell.angle_beta   90.00
_cell.angle_gamma   90.00
#
_symmetry.space_group_name_H-M   'P 1'
#
loop_
_entity.id
_entity.type
_entity.pdbx_description
1 polymer ?
#
loop_
_entity_poly.entity_id
_entity_poly.type
_entity_poly.pdbx_seq_one_letter_code
_entity_poly.pdbx_strand_id
1 'polypeptide(L)'
;METDRELSFREELLEEIQREIFSLEGSALDEYLIALGMDPNDLLESFDAVFQDPEIAAKRRKFATARQRPHESQPFLSASVLSFDPAKKREIHSAVTKRVDVTGDMTIAARNRRIESDDDLDSFLEACLRLGLIDESGNLKE
;
A
#
# COMPACT_ATOMS: atom_id res chain seq x y z
N MET A 1 -2.78 24.40 27.93
CA MET A 1 -3.74 23.32 27.67
C MET A 1 -4.74 23.89 26.69
N GLU A 2 -4.37 23.89 25.40
CA GLU A 2 -5.33 24.19 24.33
C GLU A 2 -6.37 23.07 24.34
N THR A 3 -7.65 23.45 24.28
CA THR A 3 -8.74 22.50 24.50
C THR A 3 -8.94 21.64 23.25
N ASP A 4 -9.26 20.35 23.39
CA ASP A 4 -9.51 19.41 22.27
C ASP A 4 -10.48 19.95 21.20
N ARG A 5 -11.36 20.89 21.57
CA ARG A 5 -12.26 21.58 20.64
C ARG A 5 -11.58 22.57 19.70
N GLU A 6 -10.53 23.26 20.15
CA GLU A 6 -9.77 24.21 19.32
C GLU A 6 -8.91 23.47 18.29
N LEU A 7 -8.39 22.29 18.67
CA LEU A 7 -7.68 21.39 17.75
C LEU A 7 -8.61 20.85 16.66
N SER A 8 -9.82 20.40 17.03
CA SER A 8 -10.84 19.93 16.08
C SER A 8 -11.28 21.01 15.09
N PHE A 9 -11.50 22.24 15.54
CA PHE A 9 -11.90 23.33 14.64
C PHE A 9 -10.76 23.77 13.69
N ARG A 10 -9.52 23.76 14.19
CA ARG A 10 -8.34 24.06 13.36
C ARG A 10 -8.14 23.01 12.27
N GLU A 11 -8.35 21.72 12.60
CA GLU A 11 -8.28 20.63 11.63
C GLU A 11 -9.38 20.73 10.58
N GLU A 12 -10.63 21.00 10.99
CA GLU A 12 -11.75 21.22 10.06
C GLU A 12 -11.49 22.40 9.11
N LEU A 13 -10.97 23.52 9.63
CA LEU A 13 -10.64 24.70 8.83
C LEU A 13 -9.51 24.41 7.83
N LEU A 14 -8.49 23.66 8.24
CA LEU A 14 -7.40 23.25 7.35
C LEU A 14 -7.90 22.32 6.24
N GLU A 15 -8.82 21.39 6.55
CA GLU A 15 -9.43 20.53 5.54
C GLU A 15 -10.29 21.32 4.54
N GLU A 16 -11.01 22.33 5.01
CA GLU A 16 -11.84 23.19 4.15
C GLU A 16 -10.96 24.01 3.21
N ILE A 17 -9.92 24.66 3.74
CA ILE A 17 -8.92 25.39 2.94
C ILE A 17 -8.25 24.46 1.93
N GLN A 18 -7.89 23.24 2.36
CA GLN A 18 -7.27 22.26 1.49
C GLN A 18 -8.20 21.83 0.35
N ARG A 19 -9.49 21.62 0.64
CA ARG A 19 -10.49 21.30 -0.38
C ARG A 19 -10.70 22.44 -1.36
N GLU A 20 -10.75 23.67 -0.87
CA GLU A 20 -10.90 24.86 -1.71
C GLU A 20 -9.70 25.01 -2.65
N ILE A 21 -8.47 24.92 -2.13
CA ILE A 21 -7.24 24.99 -2.94
C ILE A 21 -7.19 23.84 -3.97
N PHE A 22 -7.52 22.61 -3.58
CA PHE A 22 -7.53 21.47 -4.51
C PHE A 22 -8.66 21.52 -5.55
N SER A 23 -9.68 22.36 -5.34
CA SER A 23 -10.72 22.59 -6.34
C SER A 23 -10.32 23.62 -7.39
N LEU A 24 -9.24 24.37 -7.17
CA LEU A 24 -8.74 25.36 -8.11
C LEU A 24 -7.92 24.67 -9.21
N GLU A 25 -8.27 24.95 -10.46
CA GLU A 25 -7.57 24.45 -11.65
C GLU A 25 -7.28 25.60 -12.62
N GLY A 26 -6.18 25.46 -13.38
CA GLY A 26 -5.80 26.41 -14.43
C GLY A 26 -5.61 27.83 -13.91
N SER A 27 -6.23 28.80 -14.59
CA SER A 27 -6.04 30.23 -14.31
C SER A 27 -6.49 30.65 -12.91
N ALA A 28 -7.47 29.96 -12.31
CA ALA A 28 -7.93 30.28 -10.96
C ALA A 28 -6.88 29.93 -9.89
N LEU A 29 -6.10 28.86 -10.12
CA LEU A 29 -4.99 28.50 -9.27
C LEU A 29 -3.82 29.48 -9.44
N ASP A 30 -3.54 29.89 -10.68
CA ASP A 30 -2.49 30.87 -10.97
C ASP A 30 -2.78 32.22 -10.30
N GLU A 31 -4.02 32.72 -10.39
CA GLU A 31 -4.47 33.94 -9.72
C GLU A 31 -4.35 33.84 -8.19
N TYR A 32 -4.70 32.68 -7.63
CA TYR A 32 -4.55 32.42 -6.20
C TYR A 32 -3.08 32.43 -5.74
N LEU A 33 -2.18 31.79 -6.50
CA LEU A 33 -0.74 31.79 -6.22
C LEU A 33 -0.15 33.20 -6.30
N ILE A 34 -0.54 33.97 -7.32
CA ILE A 34 -0.13 35.38 -7.47
C ILE A 34 -0.61 36.22 -6.28
N ALA A 35 -1.85 36.02 -5.82
CA ALA A 35 -2.38 36.70 -4.64
C ALA A 35 -1.60 36.38 -3.35
N LEU A 36 -0.96 35.21 -3.27
CA LEU A 36 -0.06 34.83 -2.19
C LEU A 36 1.39 35.31 -2.38
N GLY A 37 1.68 36.02 -3.47
CA GLY A 37 3.02 36.52 -3.80
C GLY A 37 3.97 35.46 -4.37
N MET A 38 3.42 34.36 -4.91
CA MET A 38 4.18 33.31 -5.59
C MET A 38 3.95 33.41 -7.10
N ASP A 39 5.02 33.38 -7.89
CA ASP A 39 4.92 33.26 -9.34
C ASP A 39 4.69 31.77 -9.70
N PRO A 40 3.59 31.42 -10.40
CA PRO A 40 3.36 30.06 -10.86
C PRO A 40 4.51 29.48 -11.70
N ASN A 41 5.22 30.33 -12.46
CA ASN A 41 6.35 29.90 -13.29
C ASN A 41 7.56 29.48 -12.43
N ASP A 42 7.86 30.22 -11.35
CA ASP A 42 8.93 29.87 -10.42
C ASP A 42 8.63 28.53 -9.70
N LEU A 43 7.35 28.28 -9.41
CA LEU A 43 6.91 27.02 -8.82
C LEU A 43 7.08 25.84 -9.78
N LEU A 44 6.78 26.04 -11.07
CA LEU A 44 6.97 25.03 -12.11
C LEU A 44 8.46 24.76 -12.36
N GLU A 45 9.30 25.79 -12.43
CA GLU A 45 10.75 25.64 -12.62
C GLU A 45 11.41 24.90 -11.45
N SER A 46 11.01 25.23 -10.21
CA SER A 46 11.50 24.52 -9.02
C SER A 46 10.99 23.08 -8.96
N PHE A 47 9.74 22.83 -9.36
CA PHE A 47 9.19 21.49 -9.46
C PHE A 47 9.93 20.65 -10.51
N ASP A 48 10.18 21.20 -11.70
CA ASP A 48 10.95 20.52 -12.74
C ASP A 48 12.40 20.24 -12.29
N ALA A 49 13.02 21.17 -11.57
CA ALA A 49 14.35 20.97 -11.00
C ALA A 49 14.37 19.83 -9.96
N VAL A 50 13.36 19.73 -9.10
CA VAL A 50 13.18 18.63 -8.14
C VAL A 50 12.94 17.30 -8.88
N PHE A 51 12.25 17.31 -10.02
CA PHE A 51 12.02 16.11 -10.82
C PHE A 51 13.24 15.64 -11.61
N GLN A 52 14.18 16.55 -11.91
CA GLN A 52 15.48 16.24 -12.50
C GLN A 52 16.54 15.87 -11.46
N ASP A 53 16.24 15.97 -10.16
CA ASP A 53 17.12 15.49 -9.11
C ASP A 53 17.38 13.97 -9.29
N PRO A 54 18.66 13.56 -9.41
CA PRO A 54 19.02 12.17 -9.65
C PRO A 54 18.55 11.21 -8.53
N GLU A 55 18.45 11.67 -7.27
CA GLU A 55 17.92 10.86 -6.19
C GLU A 55 16.42 10.60 -6.34
N ILE A 56 15.66 11.62 -6.73
CA ILE A 56 14.21 11.50 -6.93
C ILE A 56 13.92 10.67 -8.18
N ALA A 57 14.68 10.86 -9.26
CA ALA A 57 14.59 10.03 -10.47
C ALA A 57 14.86 8.53 -10.15
N ALA A 58 15.87 8.24 -9.32
CA ALA A 58 16.18 6.88 -8.89
C ALA A 58 15.05 6.25 -8.04
N LYS A 59 14.48 7.02 -7.10
CA LYS A 59 13.33 6.58 -6.29
C LYS A 59 12.10 6.31 -7.15
N ARG A 60 11.80 7.17 -8.14
CA ARG A 60 10.69 6.97 -9.09
C ARG A 60 10.89 5.76 -9.98
N ARG A 61 12.11 5.51 -10.47
CA ARG A 61 12.43 4.28 -11.23
C ARG A 61 12.19 3.03 -10.39
N LYS A 62 12.68 3.01 -9.14
CA LYS A 62 12.42 1.91 -8.21
C LYS A 62 10.92 1.68 -8.00
N PHE A 63 10.14 2.75 -7.85
CA PHE A 63 8.69 2.67 -7.70
C PHE A 63 7.99 2.16 -8.98
N ALA A 64 8.39 2.63 -10.16
CA ALA A 64 7.86 2.15 -11.43
C ALA A 64 8.15 0.66 -11.66
N THR A 65 9.37 0.22 -11.37
CA THR A 65 9.74 -1.20 -11.42
C THR A 65 8.96 -2.02 -10.38
N ALA A 66 8.78 -1.51 -9.17
CA ALA A 66 7.95 -2.16 -8.14
C ALA A 66 6.47 -2.23 -8.53
N ARG A 67 5.97 -1.25 -9.29
CA ARG A 67 4.59 -1.21 -9.81
C ARG A 67 4.37 -2.15 -11.01
N GLN A 68 5.41 -2.46 -11.78
CA GLN A 68 5.35 -3.43 -12.88
C GLN A 68 5.49 -4.89 -12.40
N ARG A 69 6.25 -5.14 -11.33
CA ARG A 69 6.43 -6.49 -10.77
C ARG A 69 5.15 -7.25 -10.38
N PRO A 70 4.08 -6.64 -9.83
CA PRO A 70 2.85 -7.39 -9.56
C PRO A 70 2.15 -7.90 -10.84
N HIS A 71 2.40 -7.31 -12.02
CA HIS A 71 1.85 -7.77 -13.29
C HIS A 71 2.66 -8.88 -13.99
N GLU A 72 3.93 -9.07 -13.62
CA GLU A 72 4.76 -10.19 -14.09
C GLU A 72 4.75 -11.39 -13.13
N SER A 73 3.90 -11.35 -12.11
CA SER A 73 3.52 -12.55 -11.37
C SER A 73 2.92 -13.52 -12.40
N GLN A 74 3.61 -14.63 -12.65
CA GLN A 74 3.13 -15.75 -13.46
C GLN A 74 1.63 -16.00 -13.23
N PRO A 75 0.87 -16.47 -14.24
CA PRO A 75 -0.47 -16.98 -13.98
C PRO A 75 -0.36 -18.13 -12.98
N PHE A 76 -0.57 -17.80 -11.70
CA PHE A 76 -0.38 -18.72 -10.59
C PHE A 76 -1.55 -19.69 -10.58
N LEU A 77 -1.24 -20.97 -10.42
CA LEU A 77 -2.20 -22.06 -10.33
C LEU A 77 -2.95 -21.98 -8.97
N SER A 78 -3.86 -21.03 -8.84
CA SER A 78 -4.85 -20.95 -7.74
C SER A 78 -5.62 -22.28 -7.56
N ALA A 79 -5.71 -23.06 -8.64
CA ALA A 79 -6.25 -24.42 -8.63
C ALA A 79 -5.54 -25.39 -7.66
N SER A 80 -4.24 -25.19 -7.34
CA SER A 80 -3.49 -26.08 -6.44
C SER A 80 -3.93 -25.93 -4.98
N VAL A 81 -4.17 -24.70 -4.52
CA VAL A 81 -4.61 -24.40 -3.14
C VAL A 81 -6.03 -24.91 -2.89
N LEU A 82 -6.92 -24.78 -3.88
CA LEU A 82 -8.29 -25.31 -3.83
C LEU A 82 -8.34 -26.85 -3.76
N SER A 83 -7.28 -27.54 -4.21
CA SER A 83 -7.23 -29.01 -4.26
C SER A 83 -6.85 -29.69 -2.95
N PHE A 84 -6.36 -28.94 -1.96
CA PHE A 84 -6.05 -29.51 -0.66
C PHE A 84 -7.30 -29.87 0.13
N ASP A 85 -7.24 -30.97 0.88
CA ASP A 85 -8.29 -31.27 1.84
C ASP A 85 -8.30 -30.24 3.00
N PRO A 86 -9.44 -30.05 3.68
CA PRO A 86 -9.55 -29.06 4.77
C PRO A 86 -8.59 -29.31 5.94
N ALA A 87 -8.15 -30.56 6.17
CA ALA A 87 -7.24 -30.90 7.25
C ALA A 87 -5.82 -30.36 6.96
N LYS A 88 -5.33 -30.59 5.75
CA LYS A 88 -4.04 -30.10 5.27
C LYS A 88 -4.02 -28.58 5.21
N LYS A 89 -5.10 -27.94 4.76
CA LYS A 89 -5.22 -26.46 4.77
C LYS A 89 -5.05 -25.87 6.16
N ARG A 90 -5.65 -26.49 7.20
CA ARG A 90 -5.52 -26.05 8.60
C ARG A 90 -4.13 -26.30 9.18
N GLU A 91 -3.49 -27.41 8.80
CA GLU A 91 -2.11 -27.72 9.19
C GLU A 91 -1.14 -26.66 8.66
N ILE A 92 -1.23 -26.32 7.37
CA ILE A 92 -0.40 -25.30 6.73
C ILE A 92 -0.63 -23.94 7.39
N HIS A 93 -1.89 -23.55 7.63
CA HIS A 93 -2.21 -22.31 8.34
C HIS A 93 -1.55 -22.26 9.72
N SER A 94 -1.66 -23.31 10.53
CA SER A 94 -1.01 -23.34 11.85
C SER A 94 0.51 -23.22 11.75
N ALA A 95 1.12 -23.88 10.78
CA ALA A 95 2.57 -23.87 10.57
C ALA A 95 3.07 -22.48 10.12
N VAL A 96 2.36 -21.82 9.20
CA VAL A 96 2.68 -20.46 8.75
C VAL A 96 2.52 -19.47 9.90
N THR A 97 1.41 -19.49 10.64
CA THR A 97 1.17 -18.54 11.73
C THR A 97 2.24 -18.65 12.83
N LYS A 98 2.64 -19.87 13.20
CA LYS A 98 3.74 -20.08 14.15
C LYS A 98 5.06 -19.52 13.64
N ARG A 99 5.37 -19.71 12.36
CA ARG A 99 6.62 -19.20 11.76
C ARG A 99 6.63 -17.68 11.72
N VAL A 100 5.51 -17.08 11.33
CA VAL A 100 5.35 -15.62 11.24
C VAL A 100 5.47 -14.95 12.60
N ASP A 101 4.97 -15.57 13.67
CA ASP A 101 5.15 -15.05 15.04
C ASP A 101 6.63 -15.00 15.45
N VAL A 102 7.48 -15.84 14.84
CA VAL A 102 8.93 -15.89 15.10
C VAL A 102 9.72 -14.96 14.18
N THR A 103 9.39 -14.91 12.88
CA THR A 103 10.19 -14.18 11.88
C THR A 103 9.67 -12.79 11.53
N GLY A 104 8.36 -12.54 11.69
CA GLY A 104 7.74 -11.27 11.30
C GLY A 104 7.53 -11.09 9.79
N ASP A 105 7.73 -12.13 8.98
CA ASP A 105 7.74 -12.04 7.50
C ASP A 105 6.35 -11.77 6.86
N MET A 106 5.30 -11.67 7.67
CA MET A 106 3.94 -11.47 7.18
C MET A 106 3.44 -10.05 7.45
N THR A 107 2.67 -9.51 6.50
CA THR A 107 2.07 -8.18 6.66
C THR A 107 1.07 -8.17 7.82
N ILE A 108 0.95 -7.02 8.51
CA ILE A 108 0.01 -6.81 9.62
C ILE A 108 -1.42 -7.17 9.22
N ALA A 109 -1.81 -6.88 7.97
CA ALA A 109 -3.13 -7.18 7.42
C ALA A 109 -3.39 -8.70 7.28
N ALA A 110 -2.39 -9.47 6.84
CA ALA A 110 -2.50 -10.93 6.75
C ALA A 110 -2.45 -11.60 8.13
N ARG A 111 -1.70 -11.03 9.08
CA ARG A 111 -1.61 -11.50 10.48
C ARG A 111 -2.91 -11.32 11.27
N ASN A 112 -3.63 -10.23 11.02
CA ASN A 112 -4.87 -9.90 11.75
C ASN A 112 -6.14 -10.44 11.08
N ARG A 113 -6.02 -11.20 9.99
CA ARG A 113 -7.19 -11.75 9.28
C ARG A 113 -7.83 -12.85 10.13
N ARG A 114 -9.06 -12.64 10.59
CA ARG A 114 -9.86 -13.69 11.22
C ARG A 114 -10.29 -14.68 10.13
N ILE A 115 -10.01 -15.96 10.34
CA ILE A 115 -10.47 -17.04 9.45
C ILE A 115 -11.76 -17.57 10.07
N GLU A 116 -12.89 -17.18 9.49
CA GLU A 116 -14.23 -17.55 9.97
C GLU A 116 -14.89 -18.59 9.06
N SER A 117 -14.33 -18.82 7.86
CA SER A 117 -14.80 -19.77 6.87
C SER A 117 -13.65 -20.54 6.18
N ASP A 118 -13.97 -21.64 5.51
CA ASP A 118 -13.00 -22.37 4.68
C ASP A 118 -12.57 -21.52 3.44
N ASP A 119 -13.42 -20.60 2.96
CA ASP A 119 -13.07 -19.65 1.89
C ASP A 119 -12.02 -18.62 2.35
N ASP A 120 -12.05 -18.24 3.64
CA ASP A 120 -11.02 -17.40 4.25
C ASP A 120 -9.69 -18.14 4.37
N LEU A 121 -9.75 -19.45 4.63
CA LEU A 121 -8.58 -20.32 4.70
C LEU A 121 -7.92 -20.44 3.33
N ASP A 122 -8.70 -20.59 2.27
CA ASP A 122 -8.19 -20.63 0.90
C ASP A 122 -7.57 -19.29 0.49
N SER A 123 -8.26 -18.19 0.81
CA SER A 123 -7.73 -16.84 0.59
C SER A 123 -6.43 -16.58 1.35
N PHE A 124 -6.30 -17.12 2.57
CA PHE A 124 -5.08 -17.03 3.38
C PHE A 124 -3.94 -17.83 2.77
N LEU A 125 -4.19 -19.08 2.36
CA LEU A 125 -3.17 -19.94 1.78
C LEU A 125 -2.71 -19.42 0.41
N GLU A 126 -3.61 -18.87 -0.40
CA GLU A 126 -3.22 -18.16 -1.61
C GLU A 126 -2.29 -16.99 -1.31
N ALA A 127 -2.58 -16.19 -0.27
CA ALA A 127 -1.71 -15.10 0.13
C ALA A 127 -0.33 -15.61 0.60
N CYS A 128 -0.28 -16.72 1.35
CA CYS A 128 0.98 -17.34 1.79
C CYS A 128 1.82 -17.85 0.61
N LEU A 129 1.17 -18.45 -0.38
CA LEU A 129 1.81 -18.90 -1.62
C LEU A 129 2.35 -17.70 -2.41
N ARG A 130 1.58 -16.61 -2.52
CA ARG A 130 2.00 -15.35 -3.19
C ARG A 130 3.20 -14.71 -2.50
N LEU A 131 3.26 -14.79 -1.18
CA LEU A 131 4.38 -14.29 -0.37
C LEU A 131 5.60 -15.23 -0.40
N GLY A 132 5.48 -16.42 -1.02
CA GLY A 132 6.54 -17.41 -1.07
C GLY A 132 6.81 -18.11 0.26
N LEU A 133 5.91 -17.99 1.23
CA LEU A 133 6.02 -18.65 2.54
C LEU A 133 5.80 -20.16 2.45
N ILE A 134 5.03 -20.59 1.45
CA ILE A 134 4.77 -21.99 1.15
C ILE A 134 4.98 -22.27 -0.34
N ASP A 135 5.25 -23.53 -0.70
CA ASP A 135 5.31 -24.02 -2.08
C ASP A 135 3.94 -24.54 -2.58
N GLU A 136 3.88 -24.94 -3.86
CA GLU A 136 2.67 -25.49 -4.51
C GLU A 136 2.17 -26.80 -3.87
N SER A 137 3.00 -27.47 -3.07
CA SER A 137 2.65 -28.68 -2.32
C SER A 137 2.19 -28.39 -0.89
N GLY A 138 2.27 -27.13 -0.45
CA GLY A 138 1.93 -26.67 0.89
C GLY A 138 3.08 -26.76 1.91
N ASN A 139 4.32 -27.01 1.47
CA ASN A 139 5.47 -27.04 2.37
C ASN A 139 5.97 -25.62 2.64
N LEU A 140 6.38 -25.34 3.88
CA LEU A 140 7.03 -24.08 4.24
C LEU A 140 8.38 -23.95 3.54
N LYS A 141 8.64 -22.82 2.88
CA LYS A 141 9.97 -22.52 2.34
C LYS A 141 10.88 -21.99 3.44
N GLU A 142 12.10 -22.52 3.52
CA GLU A 142 13.15 -22.07 4.46
C GLU A 142 13.56 -20.61 4.24
#